data_AF-A0A2Z5TVL5-F1
#
_entry.id   AF-A0A2Z5TVL5-F1
#
_cell.length_a   1.000
_cell.length_b   1.000
_cell.length_c   1.000
_cell.angle_alpha   90.00
_cell.angle_beta   90.00
_cell.angle_gamma   90.00
#
_symmetry.space_group_name_H-M   'P 1'
#
loop_
_entity.id
_entity.type
_entity.pdbx_description
1 polymer ?
#
loop_
_entity_poly.entity_id
_entity_poly.type
_entity_poly.pdbx_seq_one_letter_code
_entity_poly.pdbx_strand_id
1 'polypeptide(L)'
;RSPVLPRLPIKKDIAVIMYTSGSTGLPKGVMMTHGNLVATAAAVMTVIPNLGSNDVFLAYLPLAHVFELEAEIVMFTAGCAIGYGSAMTLTDTS
;
A
#
# COMPACT_ATOMS: atom_id res chain seq x y z
N ARG A 1 -28.68 17.11 0.73
CA ARG A 1 -28.48 16.08 -0.33
C ARG A 1 -29.02 14.76 0.21
N SER A 2 -29.86 14.06 -0.54
CA SER A 2 -30.34 12.73 -0.15
C SER A 2 -29.18 11.73 -0.14
N PRO A 3 -29.03 10.86 0.87
CA PRO A 3 -28.00 9.83 0.87
C PRO A 3 -28.20 8.89 -0.32
N VAL A 4 -27.11 8.57 -1.03
CA VAL A 4 -27.12 7.50 -2.03
C VAL A 4 -27.01 6.15 -1.33
N LEU A 5 -27.63 5.11 -1.90
CA LEU A 5 -27.49 3.76 -1.38
C LEU A 5 -26.03 3.30 -1.42
N PRO A 6 -25.55 2.55 -0.42
CA PRO A 6 -24.19 2.02 -0.42
C PRO A 6 -23.97 1.13 -1.65
N ARG A 7 -22.88 1.36 -2.36
CA ARG A 7 -22.43 0.52 -3.48
C ARG A 7 -21.08 -0.07 -3.12
N LEU A 8 -20.95 -1.38 -3.20
CA LEU A 8 -19.67 -2.05 -3.02
C LEU A 8 -18.68 -1.65 -4.13
N PRO A 9 -17.38 -1.48 -3.81
CA PRO A 9 -16.37 -1.21 -4.82
C PRO A 9 -16.22 -2.40 -5.77
N ILE A 10 -16.00 -2.11 -7.05
CA ILE A 10 -15.66 -3.11 -8.06
C ILE A 10 -14.20 -2.97 -8.49
N LYS A 11 -13.64 -4.02 -9.10
CA LYS A 11 -12.24 -4.07 -9.55
C LYS A 11 -11.79 -2.82 -10.33
N LYS A 12 -12.67 -2.23 -11.14
CA LYS A 12 -12.37 -1.10 -12.03
C LYS A 12 -12.53 0.27 -11.36
N ASP A 13 -13.10 0.33 -10.15
CA ASP A 13 -13.19 1.59 -9.41
C ASP A 13 -11.79 2.05 -8.99
N ILE A 14 -11.55 3.37 -9.04
CA ILE A 14 -10.33 3.97 -8.49
C ILE A 14 -10.35 3.82 -6.96
N ALA A 15 -9.28 3.24 -6.43
CA ALA A 15 -9.08 3.05 -5.00
C ALA A 15 -8.15 4.12 -4.42
N VAL A 16 -7.07 4.45 -5.15
CA VAL A 16 -6.01 5.34 -4.66
C VAL A 16 -5.56 6.28 -5.78
N ILE A 17 -5.27 7.53 -5.43
CA ILE A 17 -4.57 8.48 -6.30
C ILE A 17 -3.22 8.78 -5.66
N MET A 18 -2.15 8.30 -6.27
CA MET A 18 -0.78 8.48 -5.78
C MET A 18 -0.14 9.68 -6.46
N TYR A 19 0.24 10.72 -5.70
CA TYR A 19 0.90 11.89 -6.26
C TYR A 19 2.40 11.69 -6.35
N THR A 20 2.98 12.08 -7.48
CA THR A 20 4.43 12.02 -7.74
C THR A 20 4.93 13.38 -8.18
N SER A 21 6.21 13.68 -7.93
CA SER A 21 6.80 15.03 -8.13
C SER A 21 6.68 15.56 -9.56
N GLY A 22 6.59 14.68 -10.57
CA GLY A 22 6.42 15.05 -11.97
C GLY A 22 7.65 15.77 -12.56
N SER A 23 8.12 15.34 -13.73
CA SER A 23 9.30 15.96 -14.38
C SER A 23 9.07 17.42 -14.84
N THR A 24 7.81 17.86 -14.90
CA THR A 24 7.41 19.19 -15.40
C THR A 24 7.08 20.18 -14.27
N GLY A 25 7.43 19.88 -13.02
CA GLY A 25 7.29 20.76 -11.86
C GLY A 25 5.94 20.70 -11.14
N LEU A 26 4.85 20.33 -11.82
CA LEU A 26 3.56 20.08 -11.19
C LEU A 26 3.40 18.59 -10.83
N PRO A 27 2.97 18.26 -9.60
CA PRO A 27 2.70 16.89 -9.21
C PRO A 27 1.64 16.22 -10.08
N LYS A 28 1.87 14.97 -10.45
CA LYS A 28 0.93 14.15 -11.25
C LYS A 28 0.31 13.07 -10.37
N GLY A 29 -1.02 12.96 -10.42
CA GLY A 29 -1.78 11.92 -9.73
C GLY A 29 -1.89 10.65 -10.58
N VAL A 30 -1.41 9.53 -10.05
CA VAL A 30 -1.54 8.20 -10.65
C VAL A 30 -2.81 7.55 -10.10
N MET A 31 -3.81 7.37 -10.95
CA MET A 31 -5.06 6.71 -10.59
C MET A 31 -4.89 5.19 -10.58
N MET A 32 -5.00 4.58 -9.41
CA MET A 32 -4.86 3.14 -9.21
C MET A 32 -6.23 2.53 -8.87
N THR A 33 -6.61 1.51 -9.62
CA THR A 33 -7.86 0.76 -9.37
C THR A 33 -7.68 -0.26 -8.26
N HIS A 34 -8.78 -0.71 -7.65
CA HIS A 34 -8.75 -1.88 -6.74
C HIS A 34 -8.07 -3.10 -7.40
N GLY A 35 -8.33 -3.30 -8.69
CA GLY A 35 -7.73 -4.38 -9.47
C GLY A 35 -6.22 -4.26 -9.65
N ASN A 36 -5.66 -3.05 -9.65
CA ASN A 36 -4.21 -2.86 -9.70
C ASN A 36 -3.58 -3.34 -8.39
N LEU A 37 -4.08 -2.86 -7.26
CA LEU A 37 -3.55 -3.18 -5.93
C LEU A 37 -3.59 -4.69 -5.64
N VAL A 38 -4.75 -5.33 -5.90
CA VAL A 38 -4.91 -6.78 -5.68
C VAL A 38 -4.01 -7.59 -6.62
N ALA A 39 -3.82 -7.14 -7.86
CA ALA A 39 -2.92 -7.82 -8.80
C ALA A 39 -1.45 -7.70 -8.36
N THR A 40 -1.01 -6.54 -7.88
CA THR A 40 0.32 -6.34 -7.29
C THR A 40 0.51 -7.29 -6.11
N ALA A 41 -0.43 -7.32 -5.17
CA ALA A 41 -0.34 -8.16 -3.99
C ALA A 41 -0.27 -9.65 -4.35
N ALA A 42 -1.13 -10.12 -5.25
CA ALA A 42 -1.11 -11.49 -5.74
C ALA A 42 0.23 -11.84 -6.41
N ALA A 43 0.82 -10.92 -7.18
CA ALA A 43 2.12 -11.14 -7.82
C ALA A 43 3.24 -11.27 -6.78
N VAL A 44 3.28 -10.41 -5.76
CA VAL A 44 4.31 -10.46 -4.70
C VAL A 44 4.28 -11.78 -3.94
N MET A 45 3.09 -12.31 -3.65
CA MET A 45 2.93 -13.62 -3.00
C MET A 45 3.51 -14.79 -3.80
N THR A 46 3.71 -14.64 -5.12
CA THR A 46 4.40 -15.65 -5.94
C THR A 46 5.92 -15.56 -5.85
N VAL A 47 6.46 -14.39 -5.55
CA VAL A 47 7.90 -14.12 -5.47
C VAL A 47 8.44 -14.42 -4.08
N ILE A 48 7.64 -14.20 -3.03
CA ILE A 48 8.00 -14.45 -1.63
C ILE A 48 7.13 -15.61 -1.10
N PRO A 49 7.53 -16.87 -1.35
CA PRO A 49 6.75 -18.01 -0.91
C PRO A 49 6.76 -18.13 0.63
N ASN A 50 5.62 -18.55 1.19
CA ASN A 50 5.39 -18.74 2.63
C ASN A 50 5.35 -17.47 3.49
N LEU A 51 5.25 -16.29 2.89
CA LEU A 51 4.94 -15.07 3.64
C LEU A 51 3.61 -15.24 4.37
N GLY A 52 3.59 -15.05 5.69
CA GLY A 52 2.39 -15.27 6.48
C GLY A 52 2.46 -14.77 7.92
N SER A 53 1.59 -15.30 8.77
CA SER A 53 1.39 -14.82 10.15
C SER A 53 2.58 -14.99 11.10
N ASN A 54 3.61 -15.74 10.69
CA ASN A 54 4.85 -15.87 11.46
C ASN A 54 5.86 -14.75 11.14
N ASP A 55 5.59 -13.95 10.12
CA ASP A 55 6.43 -12.85 9.69
C ASP A 55 5.94 -11.51 10.25
N VAL A 56 6.89 -10.59 10.46
CA VAL A 56 6.63 -9.22 10.88
C VAL A 56 7.28 -8.28 9.88
N PHE A 57 6.49 -7.37 9.31
CA PHE A 57 6.98 -6.30 8.46
C PHE A 57 7.21 -5.03 9.27
N LEU A 58 8.40 -4.43 9.13
CA LEU A 58 8.70 -3.13 9.72
C LEU A 58 8.34 -2.02 8.74
N ALA A 59 7.22 -1.36 9.00
CA ALA A 59 6.75 -0.19 8.28
C ALA A 59 7.45 1.07 8.79
N TYR A 60 8.27 1.71 7.95
CA TYR A 60 8.99 2.93 8.33
C TYR A 60 8.97 4.02 7.26
N LEU A 61 8.52 3.71 6.03
CA LEU A 61 8.32 4.72 5.02
C LEU A 61 6.94 5.37 5.22
N PRO A 62 6.73 6.61 4.75
CA PRO A 62 5.40 7.20 4.76
C PRO A 62 4.44 6.39 3.85
N LEU A 63 3.20 6.17 4.30
CA LEU A 63 2.15 5.51 3.51
C LEU A 63 1.85 6.22 2.16
N ALA A 64 2.20 7.51 2.05
CA ALA A 64 2.14 8.26 0.80
C ALA A 64 3.19 7.83 -0.24
N HIS A 65 4.09 6.90 0.09
CA HIS A 65 5.02 6.29 -0.83
C HIS A 65 4.41 4.98 -1.37
N VAL A 66 4.37 4.82 -2.69
CA VAL A 66 3.70 3.68 -3.34
C VAL A 66 4.22 2.32 -2.86
N PHE A 67 5.52 2.24 -2.57
CA PHE A 67 6.11 1.00 -2.05
C PHE A 67 5.55 0.62 -0.68
N GLU A 68 5.39 1.59 0.23
CA GLU A 68 4.89 1.31 1.58
C GLU A 68 3.43 0.88 1.54
N LEU A 69 2.61 1.61 0.76
CA LEU A 69 1.21 1.27 0.56
C LEU A 69 1.01 -0.15 0.05
N GLU A 70 1.74 -0.54 -1.00
CA GLU A 70 1.62 -1.88 -1.58
C GLU A 70 2.22 -2.95 -0.66
N ALA A 71 3.32 -2.64 0.05
CA ALA A 71 3.88 -3.56 1.05
C ALA A 71 2.88 -3.85 2.16
N GLU A 72 2.25 -2.84 2.75
CA GLU A 72 1.22 -3.03 3.78
C GLU A 72 0.01 -3.82 3.24
N ILE A 73 -0.45 -3.57 2.01
CA ILE A 73 -1.52 -4.35 1.37
C ILE A 73 -1.15 -5.83 1.25
N VAL A 74 0.10 -6.14 0.87
CA VAL A 74 0.61 -7.51 0.84
C VAL A 74 0.59 -8.13 2.24
N MET A 75 1.08 -7.41 3.25
CA MET A 75 1.12 -7.90 4.64
C MET A 75 -0.28 -8.18 5.18
N PHE A 76 -1.26 -7.30 4.92
CA PHE A 76 -2.66 -7.53 5.26
C PHE A 76 -3.23 -8.76 4.54
N THR A 77 -2.87 -8.95 3.28
CA THR A 77 -3.33 -10.10 2.48
C THR A 77 -2.72 -11.42 2.97
N ALA A 78 -1.45 -11.41 3.37
CA ALA A 78 -0.72 -12.57 3.88
C ALA A 78 -1.05 -12.88 5.36
N GLY A 79 -1.64 -11.92 6.09
CA GLY A 79 -1.91 -12.05 7.52
C GLY A 79 -0.67 -11.83 8.40
N CYS A 80 0.33 -11.10 7.90
CA CYS A 80 1.53 -10.73 8.64
C CYS A 80 1.23 -9.64 9.67
N ALA A 81 2.03 -9.58 10.74
CA ALA A 81 2.01 -8.43 11.64
C ALA A 81 2.78 -7.25 11.03
N ILE A 82 2.35 -6.02 11.33
CA ILE A 82 3.02 -4.79 10.89
C ILE A 82 3.47 -4.02 12.13
N GLY A 83 4.77 -3.78 12.24
CA GLY A 83 5.36 -2.91 13.25
C GLY A 83 5.65 -1.54 12.63
N TYR A 84 5.13 -0.47 13.22
CA TYR A 84 5.38 0.89 12.74
C TYR A 84 6.57 1.53 13.45
N GLY A 85 7.47 2.13 12.69
CA GLY A 85 8.63 2.85 13.19
C GLY A 85 9.00 4.04 12.31
N SER A 86 10.16 4.63 12.58
CA SER A 86 10.78 5.63 11.72
C SER A 86 12.24 5.30 11.48
N ALA A 87 12.88 5.94 10.50
CA ALA A 87 14.32 5.79 10.31
C ALA A 87 15.14 6.12 11.57
N MET A 88 14.65 7.04 12.42
CA MET A 88 15.32 7.39 13.67
C MET A 88 15.21 6.31 14.73
N THR A 89 14.13 5.52 14.74
CA THR A 89 13.97 4.41 15.69
C THR A 89 14.75 3.15 15.28
N LEU A 90 15.39 3.17 14.11
CA LEU A 90 16.19 2.07 13.56
C LEU A 90 17.68 2.18 13.89
N THR A 91 18.13 3.34 14.36
CA THR A 91 19.53 3.57 14.74
C THR A 91 19.61 4.07 16.18
N ASP A 92 20.69 3.72 16.88
CA ASP A 92 20.98 4.15 18.28
C ASP A 92 21.29 5.66 18.41
N THR A 93 20.81 6.48 17.48
CA THR A 93 21.06 7.92 17.38
C THR A 93 19.87 8.75 17.87
N SER A 94 18.92 8.11 18.57
CA SER A 94 17.73 8.74 19.17
C SER A 94 18.07 9.53 20.43
#